data_AF-A0A9D1ER61-F1
#
_entry.id   AF-A0A9D1ER61-F1
#
_cell.length_a   1.000
_cell.length_b   1.000
_cell.length_c   1.000
_cell.angle_alpha   90.00
_cell.angle_beta   90.00
_cell.angle_gamma   90.00
#
_symmetry.space_group_name_H-M   'P 1'
#
loop_
_entity.id
_entity.type
_entity.pdbx_description
1 polymer ?
#
loop_
_entity_poly.entity_id
_entity_poly.type
_entity_poly.pdbx_seq_one_letter_code
_entity_poly.pdbx_strand_id
1 'polypeptide(L)'
;MRTVKEVSKLTGVSVRTLHHYDAIGLLKPTEVTKAGYRLYDDTALGRLQNILLFRELRFPLKEIKAILDSPDFDPSEALAQQIRLLELQYKHLGELISFAREIQEKGVRKMDFHVFDKSEIEEYKAEAKEKWGNTKEYKEYEQKQGETEDFGEKAGQLMKLFAELGALRTLPPADKAVQGKIKALQNFITSNYYACTAETLRGLGQMYVEDERFKNNIDRVGGEGTAAFVREAIEAYC
;
A
#
# COMPACT_ATOMS: atom_id res chain seq x y z
N MET A 1 6.70 -34.95 15.19
CA MET A 1 6.15 -33.94 16.12
C MET A 1 7.30 -33.10 16.67
N ARG A 2 7.15 -31.78 16.72
CA ARG A 2 8.14 -30.81 17.21
C ARG A 2 7.54 -29.99 18.34
N THR A 3 8.33 -29.70 19.37
CA THR A 3 7.95 -28.78 20.44
C THR A 3 7.96 -27.33 19.96
N VAL A 4 7.23 -26.45 20.65
CA VAL A 4 7.21 -25.01 20.34
C VAL A 4 8.62 -24.38 20.26
N LYS A 5 9.58 -24.84 21.07
CA LYS A 5 10.97 -24.36 21.04
C LYS A 5 11.70 -24.79 19.77
N GLU A 6 11.49 -26.03 19.34
CA GLU A 6 12.09 -26.55 18.10
C GLU A 6 11.48 -25.86 16.87
N VAL A 7 10.17 -25.63 16.85
CA VAL A 7 9.51 -24.86 15.79
C VAL A 7 10.04 -23.43 15.75
N SER A 8 10.19 -22.79 16.92
CA SER A 8 10.75 -21.44 17.01
C SER A 8 12.18 -21.36 16.46
N LYS A 9 13.04 -22.33 16.81
CA LYS A 9 14.41 -22.41 16.30
C LYS A 9 14.45 -22.67 14.78
N LEU A 10 13.55 -23.50 14.27
CA LEU A 10 13.50 -23.86 12.84
C LEU A 10 13.04 -22.70 11.96
N THR A 11 12.03 -21.95 12.42
CA THR A 11 11.32 -20.95 11.61
C THR A 11 11.73 -19.51 11.90
N GLY A 12 12.47 -19.27 12.98
CA GLY A 12 12.77 -17.93 13.48
C GLY A 12 11.59 -17.22 14.14
N VAL A 13 10.39 -17.82 14.13
CA VAL A 13 9.20 -17.27 14.79
C VAL A 13 9.35 -17.40 16.29
N SER A 14 9.18 -16.30 17.03
CA SER A 14 9.33 -16.34 18.48
C SER A 14 8.28 -17.26 19.13
N VAL A 15 8.63 -17.92 20.25
CA VAL A 15 7.67 -18.71 21.05
C VAL A 15 6.45 -17.88 21.45
N ARG A 16 6.64 -16.59 21.77
CA ARG A 16 5.56 -15.65 22.07
C ARG A 16 4.60 -15.50 20.89
N THR A 17 5.13 -15.39 19.67
CA THR A 17 4.32 -15.30 18.45
C THR A 17 3.57 -16.60 18.19
N LEU A 18 4.21 -17.76 18.36
CA LEU A 18 3.53 -19.07 18.21
C LEU A 18 2.39 -19.24 19.24
N HIS A 19 2.61 -18.82 20.50
CA HIS A 19 1.54 -18.79 21.51
C HIS A 19 0.43 -17.80 21.16
N HIS A 20 0.76 -16.66 20.55
CA HIS A 20 -0.26 -15.72 20.08
C HIS A 20 -1.09 -16.33 18.95
N TYR A 21 -0.46 -17.02 17.98
CA TYR A 21 -1.17 -17.69 16.90
C TYR A 21 -2.09 -18.80 17.42
N ASP A 22 -1.67 -19.55 18.44
CA ASP A 22 -2.52 -20.51 19.14
C ASP A 22 -3.72 -19.80 19.81
N ALA A 23 -3.47 -18.73 20.56
CA ALA A 23 -4.51 -17.99 21.29
C ALA A 23 -5.59 -17.39 20.38
N ILE A 24 -5.24 -16.92 19.18
CA ILE A 24 -6.20 -16.41 18.18
C ILE A 24 -6.77 -17.52 17.28
N GLY A 25 -6.35 -18.78 17.51
CA GLY A 25 -6.77 -19.94 16.73
C GLY A 25 -6.24 -19.98 15.30
N LEU A 26 -5.22 -19.19 14.97
CA LEU A 26 -4.59 -19.17 13.66
C LEU A 26 -3.70 -20.40 13.44
N LEU A 27 -2.94 -20.82 14.45
CA LEU A 27 -2.11 -22.02 14.41
C LEU A 27 -2.19 -22.74 15.75
N LYS A 28 -3.00 -23.79 15.81
CA LYS A 28 -3.14 -24.63 17.00
C LYS A 28 -2.04 -25.71 17.03
N PRO A 29 -1.55 -26.08 18.22
CA PRO A 29 -0.73 -27.28 18.35
C PRO A 29 -1.56 -28.51 17.96
N THR A 30 -0.90 -29.50 17.34
CA THR A 30 -1.48 -30.81 17.05
C THR A 30 -1.82 -31.55 18.34
N GLU A 31 -0.97 -31.43 19.35
CA GLU A 31 -1.17 -32.03 20.67
C GLU A 31 -0.64 -31.13 21.78
N VAL A 32 -1.28 -31.18 22.94
CA VAL A 32 -0.73 -30.65 24.19
C VAL A 32 -0.49 -31.83 25.12
N THR A 33 0.77 -32.07 25.47
CA THR A 33 1.15 -33.18 26.37
C THR A 33 0.58 -32.96 27.77
N LYS A 34 0.51 -34.02 28.59
CA LYS A 34 0.09 -33.94 29.99
C LYS A 34 0.90 -32.95 30.83
N ALA A 35 2.15 -32.70 30.45
CA ALA A 35 3.04 -31.74 31.10
C ALA A 35 2.89 -30.30 30.55
N GLY A 36 1.96 -30.05 29.64
CA GLY A 36 1.66 -28.74 29.07
C GLY A 36 2.51 -28.34 27.86
N TYR A 37 3.30 -29.26 27.29
CA TYR A 37 4.08 -28.96 26.08
C TYR A 37 3.22 -29.01 24.83
N ARG A 38 3.31 -27.96 24.01
CA ARG A 38 2.70 -27.87 22.68
C ARG A 38 3.55 -28.60 21.65
N LEU A 39 2.93 -29.49 20.89
CA LEU A 39 3.53 -30.29 19.81
C LEU A 39 2.89 -29.96 18.47
N TYR A 40 3.71 -29.90 17.43
CA TYR A 40 3.32 -29.59 16.06
C TYR A 40 3.81 -30.69 15.12
N ASP A 41 2.92 -31.25 14.32
CA ASP A 41 3.23 -32.19 13.24
C ASP A 41 3.52 -31.47 11.92
N ASP A 42 3.77 -32.24 10.86
CA ASP A 42 4.13 -31.68 9.55
C ASP A 42 2.96 -30.92 8.91
N THR A 43 1.71 -31.30 9.21
CA THR A 43 0.51 -30.56 8.78
C THR A 43 0.46 -29.18 9.42
N ALA A 44 0.72 -29.08 10.73
CA ALA A 44 0.80 -27.80 11.42
C ALA A 44 1.97 -26.95 10.91
N LEU A 45 3.10 -27.57 10.55
CA LEU A 45 4.23 -26.87 9.93
C LEU A 45 3.90 -26.36 8.53
N GLY A 46 3.18 -27.13 7.71
CA GLY A 46 2.69 -26.68 6.40
C GLY A 46 1.73 -25.50 6.51
N ARG A 47 0.85 -25.51 7.53
CA ARG A 47 0.00 -24.35 7.84
C ARG A 47 0.84 -23.13 8.28
N LEU A 48 1.85 -23.34 9.14
CA LEU A 48 2.76 -22.26 9.55
C LEU A 48 3.52 -21.67 8.35
N GLN A 49 3.97 -22.50 7.40
CA GLN A 49 4.62 -22.02 6.18
C GLN A 49 3.70 -21.08 5.38
N ASN A 50 2.43 -21.46 5.18
CA ASN A 50 1.44 -20.61 4.52
C ASN A 50 1.22 -19.29 5.28
N ILE A 51 1.11 -19.35 6.61
CA ILE A 51 0.98 -18.14 7.44
C ILE A 51 2.15 -17.19 7.21
N LEU A 52 3.38 -17.71 7.18
CA LEU A 52 4.57 -16.87 7.00
C LEU A 52 4.63 -16.22 5.61
N LEU A 53 4.24 -16.93 4.54
CA LEU A 53 4.16 -16.37 3.19
C LEU A 53 3.11 -15.26 3.11
N PHE A 54 1.92 -15.47 3.66
CA PHE A 54 0.90 -14.42 3.72
C PHE A 54 1.31 -13.22 4.57
N ARG A 55 2.11 -13.44 5.62
CA ARG A 55 2.67 -12.36 6.44
C ARG A 55 3.67 -11.51 5.67
N GLU A 56 4.51 -12.13 4.84
CA GLU A 56 5.43 -11.40 3.96
C GLU A 56 4.66 -10.52 2.95
N LEU A 57 3.54 -11.05 2.44
CA LEU A 57 2.60 -10.33 1.58
C LEU A 57 1.71 -9.30 2.31
N ARG A 58 1.99 -9.05 3.59
CA ARG A 58 1.29 -8.07 4.45
C ARG A 58 -0.23 -8.31 4.53
N PHE A 59 -0.64 -9.56 4.63
CA PHE A 59 -2.01 -9.89 5.02
C PHE A 59 -2.15 -9.78 6.55
N PRO A 60 -3.26 -9.19 7.06
CA PRO A 60 -3.55 -9.17 8.48
C PRO A 60 -3.90 -10.58 8.98
N LEU A 61 -3.50 -10.92 10.21
CA LEU A 61 -3.65 -12.27 10.78
C LEU A 61 -5.09 -12.81 10.73
N LYS A 62 -6.07 -11.91 10.85
CA LYS A 62 -7.50 -12.26 10.76
C LYS A 62 -7.90 -12.75 9.36
N GLU A 63 -7.40 -12.10 8.30
CA GLU A 63 -7.64 -12.54 6.92
C GLU A 63 -6.91 -13.85 6.63
N ILE A 64 -5.66 -13.98 7.09
CA ILE A 64 -4.90 -15.24 6.96
C ILE A 64 -5.68 -16.39 7.61
N LYS A 65 -6.24 -16.18 8.79
CA LYS A 65 -7.07 -17.17 9.46
C LYS A 65 -8.30 -17.54 8.63
N ALA A 66 -9.02 -16.54 8.11
CA ALA A 66 -10.23 -16.78 7.30
C ALA A 66 -9.92 -17.60 6.03
N ILE A 67 -8.83 -17.26 5.33
CA ILE A 67 -8.37 -17.96 4.13
C ILE A 67 -8.04 -19.42 4.46
N LEU A 68 -7.22 -19.65 5.49
CA LEU A 68 -6.74 -20.98 5.85
C LEU A 68 -7.79 -21.86 6.54
N ASP A 69 -8.89 -21.28 7.03
CA ASP A 69 -10.02 -22.02 7.61
C ASP A 69 -11.14 -22.27 6.59
N SER A 70 -11.01 -21.73 5.37
CA SER A 70 -12.01 -21.91 4.31
C SER A 70 -12.09 -23.38 3.89
N PRO A 71 -13.30 -23.96 3.75
CA PRO A 71 -13.48 -25.33 3.27
C PRO A 71 -13.00 -25.52 1.83
N ASP A 72 -12.98 -24.44 1.04
CA ASP A 72 -12.54 -24.43 -0.35
C ASP A 72 -11.05 -24.11 -0.48
N PHE A 73 -10.29 -24.11 0.63
CA PHE A 73 -8.87 -23.82 0.60
C PHE A 73 -8.08 -24.93 -0.11
N ASP A 74 -7.51 -24.60 -1.26
CA ASP A 74 -6.49 -25.41 -1.94
C ASP A 74 -5.08 -24.84 -1.67
N PRO A 75 -4.20 -25.56 -0.94
CA PRO A 75 -2.83 -25.13 -0.68
C PRO A 75 -2.00 -24.86 -1.95
N SER A 76 -2.23 -25.61 -3.03
CA SER A 76 -1.49 -25.46 -4.28
C SER A 76 -1.90 -24.18 -5.01
N GLU A 77 -3.20 -23.89 -5.07
CA GLU A 77 -3.70 -22.65 -5.64
C GLU A 77 -3.28 -21.44 -4.80
N ALA A 78 -3.36 -21.56 -3.48
CA ALA A 78 -2.90 -20.53 -2.55
C ALA A 78 -1.43 -20.16 -2.80
N LEU A 79 -0.57 -21.17 -2.91
CA LEU A 79 0.86 -20.98 -3.18
C LEU A 79 1.11 -20.35 -4.56
N ALA A 80 0.37 -20.75 -5.60
CA ALA A 80 0.52 -20.18 -6.93
C ALA A 80 0.21 -18.67 -6.98
N GLN A 81 -0.87 -18.22 -6.33
CA GLN A 81 -1.17 -16.78 -6.26
C GLN A 81 -0.19 -16.04 -5.34
N GLN A 82 0.27 -16.67 -4.24
CA GLN A 82 1.31 -16.08 -3.39
C GLN A 82 2.60 -15.83 -4.19
N ILE A 83 3.02 -16.80 -5.02
CA ILE A 83 4.15 -16.64 -5.95
C ILE A 83 3.89 -15.45 -6.88
N ARG A 84 2.71 -15.36 -7.49
CA ARG A 84 2.39 -14.26 -8.39
C ARG A 84 2.40 -12.89 -7.69
N LEU A 85 1.88 -12.80 -6.46
CA LEU A 85 1.97 -11.57 -5.66
C LEU A 85 3.41 -11.18 -5.35
N LEU A 86 4.27 -12.15 -5.02
CA LEU A 86 5.70 -11.93 -4.79
C LEU A 86 6.40 -11.45 -6.06
N GLU A 87 6.06 -12.00 -7.23
CA GLU A 87 6.58 -11.55 -8.53
C GLU A 87 6.20 -10.09 -8.83
N LEU A 88 4.94 -9.71 -8.58
CA LEU A 88 4.48 -8.32 -8.74
C LEU A 88 5.21 -7.37 -7.77
N GLN A 89 5.37 -7.76 -6.51
CA GLN A 89 6.15 -6.98 -5.54
C GLN A 89 7.62 -6.86 -5.94
N TYR A 90 8.22 -7.93 -6.46
CA TYR A 90 9.59 -7.92 -6.94
C TYR A 90 9.77 -6.99 -8.14
N LYS A 91 8.85 -7.04 -9.11
CA LYS A 91 8.82 -6.12 -10.26
C LYS A 91 8.74 -4.66 -9.78
N HIS A 92 7.79 -4.34 -8.92
CA HIS A 92 7.62 -3.00 -8.34
C HIS A 92 8.87 -2.53 -7.58
N LEU A 93 9.49 -3.41 -6.79
CA LEU A 93 10.74 -3.08 -6.11
C LEU A 93 11.89 -2.81 -7.10
N GLY A 94 11.96 -3.55 -8.20
CA GLY A 94 12.90 -3.31 -9.29
C GLY A 94 12.71 -1.95 -9.96
N GLU A 95 11.46 -1.55 -10.21
CA GLU A 95 11.10 -0.23 -10.72
C GLU A 95 11.51 0.88 -9.74
N LEU A 96 11.23 0.71 -8.44
CA LEU A 96 11.65 1.65 -7.38
C LEU A 96 13.17 1.79 -7.27
N ILE A 97 13.92 0.68 -7.34
CA ILE A 97 15.39 0.71 -7.33
C ILE A 97 15.91 1.46 -8.56
N SER A 98 15.32 1.21 -9.73
CA SER A 98 15.73 1.87 -10.98
C SER A 98 15.48 3.38 -10.91
N PHE A 99 14.32 3.78 -10.40
CA PHE A 99 13.98 5.18 -10.16
C PHE A 99 14.93 5.85 -9.13
N ALA A 100 15.23 5.17 -8.02
CA ALA A 100 16.16 5.68 -7.03
C ALA A 100 17.59 5.87 -7.60
N ARG A 101 18.05 4.94 -8.45
CA ARG A 101 19.33 5.07 -9.17
C ARG A 101 19.34 6.26 -10.12
N GLU A 102 18.26 6.48 -10.86
CA GLU A 102 18.17 7.65 -11.74
C GLU A 102 18.25 8.96 -10.97
N ILE A 103 17.57 9.06 -9.81
CA ILE A 103 17.68 10.21 -8.92
C ILE A 103 19.13 10.37 -8.42
N GLN A 104 19.78 9.29 -8.04
CA GLN A 104 21.17 9.32 -7.56
C GLN A 104 22.14 9.85 -8.63
N GLU A 105 21.97 9.46 -9.89
CA GLU A 105 22.86 9.84 -10.99
C GLU A 105 22.58 11.24 -11.56
N LYS A 106 21.30 11.59 -11.74
CA LYS A 106 20.90 12.80 -12.49
C LYS A 106 20.33 13.92 -11.60
N GLY A 107 20.06 13.64 -10.32
CA GLY A 107 19.27 14.50 -9.45
C GLY A 107 17.77 14.41 -9.74
N VAL A 108 16.94 15.05 -8.92
CA VAL A 108 15.48 15.07 -9.08
C VAL A 108 15.09 15.94 -10.27
N ARG A 109 15.04 15.37 -11.48
CA ARG A 109 14.65 16.09 -12.70
C ARG A 109 13.24 15.76 -13.19
N LYS A 110 12.75 14.56 -12.90
CA LYS A 110 11.39 14.11 -13.24
C LYS A 110 10.89 13.16 -12.15
N MET A 111 9.91 13.60 -11.35
CA MET A 111 9.29 12.74 -10.35
C MET A 111 8.14 11.97 -10.98
N ASP A 112 8.42 10.79 -11.51
CA ASP A 112 7.37 9.85 -11.91
C ASP A 112 6.82 9.14 -10.66
N PHE A 113 5.78 9.71 -10.07
CA PHE A 113 5.15 9.12 -8.89
C PHE A 113 4.40 7.81 -9.17
N HIS A 114 4.19 7.44 -10.44
CA HIS A 114 3.60 6.15 -10.81
C HIS A 114 4.49 4.98 -10.39
N VAL A 115 5.80 5.18 -10.22
CA VAL A 115 6.69 4.13 -9.70
C VAL A 115 6.30 3.72 -8.27
N PHE A 116 5.56 4.56 -7.54
CA PHE A 116 5.00 4.23 -6.23
C PHE A 116 3.57 3.69 -6.29
N ASP A 117 2.94 3.62 -7.47
CA ASP A 117 1.61 3.05 -7.62
C ASP A 117 1.65 1.54 -7.35
N LYS A 118 0.71 1.10 -6.52
CA LYS A 118 0.53 -0.30 -6.10
C LYS A 118 -0.85 -0.83 -6.48
N SER A 119 -1.61 -0.09 -7.29
CA SER A 119 -2.93 -0.46 -7.77
C SER A 119 -2.98 -1.91 -8.27
N GLU A 120 -2.09 -2.30 -9.19
CA GLU A 120 -1.99 -3.67 -9.73
C GLU A 120 -1.78 -4.72 -8.62
N ILE A 121 -0.95 -4.41 -7.60
CA ILE A 121 -0.69 -5.32 -6.47
C ILE A 121 -1.92 -5.43 -5.58
N GLU A 122 -2.56 -4.32 -5.25
CA GLU A 122 -3.72 -4.30 -4.35
C GLU A 122 -4.97 -4.91 -5.00
N GLU A 123 -5.19 -4.66 -6.30
CA GLU A 123 -6.25 -5.29 -7.08
C GLU A 123 -6.06 -6.80 -7.14
N TYR A 124 -4.86 -7.27 -7.49
CA TYR A 124 -4.58 -8.70 -7.52
C TYR A 124 -4.65 -9.34 -6.13
N LYS A 125 -4.27 -8.60 -5.08
CA LYS A 125 -4.45 -9.04 -3.69
C LYS A 125 -5.92 -9.17 -3.33
N ALA A 126 -6.79 -8.26 -3.80
CA ALA A 126 -8.24 -8.33 -3.59
C ALA A 126 -8.87 -9.50 -4.39
N GLU A 127 -8.48 -9.70 -5.65
CA GLU A 127 -8.96 -10.84 -6.44
C GLU A 127 -8.54 -12.19 -5.84
N ALA A 128 -7.30 -12.30 -5.38
CA ALA A 128 -6.82 -13.49 -4.70
C ALA A 128 -7.62 -13.74 -3.40
N LYS A 129 -7.93 -12.68 -2.65
CA LYS A 129 -8.82 -12.76 -1.47
C LYS A 129 -10.23 -13.21 -1.84
N GLU A 130 -10.82 -12.67 -2.91
CA GLU A 130 -12.19 -13.02 -3.33
C GLU A 130 -12.29 -14.50 -3.72
N LYS A 131 -11.29 -15.01 -4.44
CA LYS A 131 -11.23 -16.43 -4.83
C LYS A 131 -11.14 -17.38 -3.64
N TRP A 132 -10.47 -16.99 -2.55
CA TRP A 132 -10.31 -17.82 -1.36
C TRP A 132 -11.34 -17.53 -0.24
N GLY A 133 -12.02 -16.40 -0.34
CA GLY A 133 -12.82 -15.78 0.72
C GLY A 133 -14.32 -15.95 0.55
N ASN A 134 -14.80 -17.01 -0.14
CA ASN A 134 -16.23 -17.31 -0.32
C ASN A 134 -16.97 -17.71 0.99
N THR A 135 -16.75 -16.96 2.07
CA THR A 135 -17.46 -17.07 3.35
C THR A 135 -18.33 -15.83 3.58
N LYS A 136 -19.53 -16.02 4.15
CA LYS A 136 -20.48 -14.93 4.44
C LYS A 136 -19.86 -13.87 5.36
N GLU A 137 -18.99 -14.31 6.26
CA GLU A 137 -18.28 -13.50 7.25
C GLU A 137 -17.25 -12.54 6.63
N TYR A 138 -16.73 -12.84 5.44
CA TYR A 138 -15.80 -11.96 4.71
C TYR A 138 -16.53 -10.78 4.04
N LYS A 139 -17.71 -11.02 3.46
CA LYS A 139 -18.57 -9.97 2.86
C LYS A 139 -19.05 -8.94 3.88
N GLU A 140 -19.29 -9.35 5.13
CA GLU A 140 -19.62 -8.44 6.23
C GLU A 140 -18.39 -7.68 6.78
N TYR A 141 -17.17 -8.18 6.56
CA TYR A 141 -15.92 -7.54 6.96
C TYR A 141 -15.45 -6.50 5.93
N GLU A 142 -15.52 -6.77 4.62
CA GLU A 142 -15.25 -5.78 3.56
C GLU A 142 -16.17 -4.56 3.66
N GLN A 143 -17.45 -4.76 3.98
CA GLN A 143 -18.39 -3.66 4.22
C GLN A 143 -18.02 -2.76 5.42
N LYS A 144 -17.10 -3.21 6.29
CA LYS A 144 -16.64 -2.48 7.48
C LYS A 144 -15.17 -2.05 7.43
N GLN A 145 -14.40 -2.52 6.46
CA GLN A 145 -13.00 -2.17 6.24
C GLN A 145 -12.76 -1.77 4.78
N GLY A 146 -13.57 -0.82 4.32
CA GLY A 146 -13.09 0.07 3.27
C GLY A 146 -11.80 0.71 3.76
N GLU A 147 -10.81 0.71 2.89
CA GLU A 147 -9.59 1.51 2.93
C GLU A 147 -8.36 0.81 3.57
N THR A 148 -7.51 0.30 2.68
CA THR A 148 -6.06 0.47 2.77
C THR A 148 -5.74 1.98 2.88
N GLU A 149 -5.97 2.53 4.09
CA GLU A 149 -6.11 3.97 4.36
C GLU A 149 -4.90 4.82 3.92
N ASP A 150 -3.66 4.43 4.17
CA ASP A 150 -2.61 5.47 4.18
C ASP A 150 -2.19 6.04 2.80
N PHE A 151 -2.20 5.27 1.70
CA PHE A 151 -1.77 5.79 0.38
C PHE A 151 -2.93 6.26 -0.49
N GLY A 152 -4.04 5.52 -0.48
CA GLY A 152 -5.26 5.92 -1.19
C GLY A 152 -5.89 7.19 -0.63
N GLU A 153 -5.89 7.33 0.71
CA GLU A 153 -6.40 8.53 1.36
C GLU A 153 -5.50 9.74 1.05
N LYS A 154 -4.17 9.59 1.09
CA LYS A 154 -3.24 10.69 0.75
C LYS A 154 -3.35 11.10 -0.72
N ALA A 155 -3.43 10.14 -1.64
CA ALA A 155 -3.64 10.44 -3.05
C ALA A 155 -5.00 11.15 -3.28
N GLY A 156 -6.06 10.71 -2.60
CA GLY A 156 -7.38 11.34 -2.63
C GLY A 156 -7.35 12.77 -2.06
N GLN A 157 -6.68 12.98 -0.93
CA GLN A 157 -6.50 14.30 -0.32
C GLN A 157 -5.70 15.24 -1.23
N LEU A 158 -4.65 14.75 -1.89
CA LEU A 158 -3.88 15.52 -2.87
C LEU A 158 -4.76 15.92 -4.08
N MET A 159 -5.53 14.99 -4.63
CA MET A 159 -6.44 15.27 -5.76
C MET A 159 -7.54 16.26 -5.36
N LYS A 160 -8.01 16.22 -4.11
CA LYS A 160 -8.95 17.21 -3.58
C LYS A 160 -8.36 18.61 -3.55
N LEU A 161 -7.08 18.77 -3.21
CA LEU A 161 -6.40 20.07 -3.27
C LEU A 161 -6.35 20.62 -4.70
N PHE A 162 -6.10 19.76 -5.70
CA PHE A 162 -6.16 20.17 -7.11
C PHE A 162 -7.58 20.51 -7.57
N ALA A 163 -8.59 19.77 -7.11
CA ALA A 163 -9.99 20.09 -7.40
C ALA A 163 -10.39 21.47 -6.82
N GLU A 164 -9.98 21.75 -5.58
CA GLU A 164 -10.21 23.05 -4.92
C GLU A 164 -9.46 24.19 -5.63
N LEU A 165 -8.23 23.96 -6.08
CA LEU A 165 -7.47 24.94 -6.89
C LEU A 165 -8.15 25.19 -8.25
N GLY A 166 -8.65 24.13 -8.90
CA GLY A 166 -9.41 24.23 -10.15
C GLY A 166 -10.70 25.05 -9.99
N ALA A 167 -11.39 24.93 -8.85
CA ALA A 167 -12.55 25.76 -8.55
C ALA A 167 -12.22 27.27 -8.41
N LEU A 168 -10.97 27.60 -8.10
CA LEU A 168 -10.50 28.99 -7.96
C LEU A 168 -9.87 29.56 -9.25
N ARG A 169 -9.86 28.80 -10.36
CA ARG A 169 -9.20 29.19 -11.62
C ARG A 169 -9.70 30.49 -12.25
N THR A 170 -10.86 30.99 -11.83
CA THR A 170 -11.42 32.27 -12.28
C THR A 170 -10.81 33.48 -11.56
N LEU A 171 -10.08 33.25 -10.46
CA LEU A 171 -9.37 34.29 -9.71
C LEU A 171 -7.95 34.46 -10.25
N PRO A 172 -7.31 35.63 -10.03
CA PRO A 172 -5.90 35.81 -10.35
C PRO A 172 -5.01 34.78 -9.64
N PRO A 173 -3.95 34.24 -10.28
CA PRO A 173 -3.04 33.28 -9.65
C PRO A 173 -2.40 33.79 -8.34
N ALA A 174 -2.16 35.10 -8.24
CA ALA A 174 -1.63 35.76 -7.06
C ALA A 174 -2.68 36.12 -5.98
N ASP A 175 -3.96 35.77 -6.18
CA ASP A 175 -5.02 36.04 -5.23
C ASP A 175 -4.77 35.34 -3.88
N LYS A 176 -5.10 36.01 -2.78
CA LYS A 176 -4.83 35.52 -1.42
C LYS A 176 -5.45 34.14 -1.15
N ALA A 177 -6.63 33.85 -1.69
CA ALA A 177 -7.28 32.55 -1.52
C ALA A 177 -6.52 31.45 -2.29
N VAL A 178 -6.06 31.74 -3.50
CA VAL A 178 -5.27 30.84 -4.34
C VAL A 178 -3.92 30.56 -3.68
N GLN A 179 -3.22 31.60 -3.25
CA GLN A 179 -1.93 31.50 -2.57
C GLN A 179 -2.01 30.71 -1.25
N GLY A 180 -3.14 30.84 -0.53
CA GLY A 180 -3.43 30.01 0.64
C GLY A 180 -3.53 28.51 0.32
N LYS A 181 -4.10 28.16 -0.84
CA LYS A 181 -4.19 26.76 -1.31
C LYS A 181 -2.86 26.24 -1.85
N ILE A 182 -2.05 27.08 -2.50
CA ILE A 182 -0.68 26.71 -2.89
C ILE A 182 0.18 26.40 -1.66
N LYS A 183 0.06 27.21 -0.59
CA LYS A 183 0.70 26.90 0.69
C LYS A 183 0.21 25.58 1.30
N ALA A 184 -1.10 25.31 1.24
CA ALA A 184 -1.66 24.05 1.71
C ALA A 184 -1.11 22.85 0.92
N LEU A 185 -0.98 22.99 -0.41
CA LEU A 185 -0.35 22.00 -1.29
C LEU A 185 1.12 21.75 -0.90
N GLN A 186 1.91 22.81 -0.71
CA GLN A 186 3.30 22.69 -0.27
C GLN A 186 3.44 21.99 1.08
N ASN A 187 2.59 22.36 2.04
CA ASN A 187 2.57 21.75 3.37
C ASN A 187 2.17 20.28 3.31
N PHE A 188 1.15 19.95 2.52
CA PHE A 188 0.70 18.58 2.32
C PHE A 188 1.82 17.71 1.75
N ILE A 189 2.52 18.20 0.73
CA ILE A 189 3.65 17.47 0.13
C ILE A 189 4.77 17.28 1.16
N THR A 190 5.08 18.32 1.93
CA THR A 190 6.09 18.29 3.00
C THR A 190 5.77 17.27 4.09
N SER A 191 4.52 17.22 4.54
CA SER A 191 4.10 16.34 5.64
C SER A 191 3.97 14.88 5.22
N ASN A 192 3.70 14.60 3.95
CA ASN A 192 3.34 13.25 3.49
C ASN A 192 4.41 12.58 2.61
N TYR A 193 5.32 13.36 2.00
CA TYR A 193 6.33 12.83 1.09
C TYR A 193 7.74 13.29 1.48
N TYR A 194 8.16 14.50 1.06
CA TYR A 194 9.50 15.04 1.28
C TYR A 194 9.44 16.54 1.50
N ALA A 195 10.48 17.11 2.10
CA ALA A 195 10.57 18.56 2.33
C ALA A 195 10.41 19.35 1.02
N CYS A 196 9.25 19.99 0.84
CA CYS A 196 8.93 20.71 -0.38
C CYS A 196 9.35 22.18 -0.22
N THR A 197 10.60 22.50 -0.60
CA THR A 197 11.07 23.89 -0.62
C THR A 197 10.38 24.69 -1.73
N ALA A 198 10.54 26.02 -1.74
CA ALA A 198 10.01 26.86 -2.82
C ALA A 198 10.60 26.48 -4.19
N GLU A 199 11.88 26.09 -4.23
CA GLU A 199 12.53 25.58 -5.44
C GLU A 199 11.91 24.26 -5.90
N THR A 200 11.70 23.32 -4.97
CA THR A 200 11.04 22.04 -5.28
C THR A 200 9.60 22.24 -5.76
N LEU A 201 8.87 23.18 -5.16
CA LEU A 201 7.50 23.48 -5.55
C LEU A 201 7.44 24.09 -6.97
N ARG A 202 8.36 25.00 -7.33
CA ARG A 202 8.47 25.52 -8.71
C ARG A 202 8.73 24.41 -9.72
N GLY A 203 9.64 23.49 -9.41
CA GLY A 203 9.92 22.32 -10.26
C GLY A 203 8.69 21.42 -10.45
N LEU A 204 7.91 21.20 -9.38
CA LEU A 204 6.64 20.48 -9.46
C LEU A 204 5.61 21.21 -10.35
N GLY A 205 5.52 22.54 -10.24
CA GLY A 205 4.64 23.35 -11.08
C GLY A 205 4.93 23.19 -12.57
N GLN A 206 6.21 23.18 -12.97
CA GLN A 206 6.60 22.91 -14.36
C GLN A 206 6.22 21.49 -14.79
N MET A 207 6.52 20.49 -13.95
CA MET A 207 6.19 19.09 -14.22
C MET A 207 4.69 18.86 -14.44
N TYR A 208 3.81 19.56 -13.70
CA TYR A 208 2.36 19.44 -13.86
C TYR A 208 1.86 19.79 -15.26
N VAL A 209 2.60 20.61 -16.01
CA VAL A 209 2.25 21.03 -17.37
C VAL A 209 3.04 20.26 -18.44
N GLU A 210 4.31 19.95 -18.16
CA GLU A 210 5.21 19.29 -19.12
C GLU A 210 4.96 17.78 -19.24
N ASP A 211 4.48 17.12 -18.18
CA ASP A 211 4.11 15.72 -18.23
C ASP A 211 2.61 15.56 -18.50
N GLU A 212 2.26 15.03 -19.68
CA GLU A 212 0.87 14.87 -20.12
C GLU A 212 0.03 14.04 -19.13
N ARG A 213 0.64 13.09 -18.41
CA ARG A 213 -0.10 12.26 -17.44
C ARG A 213 -0.55 13.10 -16.24
N PHE A 214 0.35 13.92 -15.70
CA PHE A 214 0.03 14.81 -14.58
C PHE A 214 -0.96 15.88 -14.99
N LYS A 215 -0.75 16.50 -16.16
CA LYS A 215 -1.67 17.47 -16.73
C LYS A 215 -3.07 16.89 -16.85
N ASN A 216 -3.21 15.72 -17.48
CA ASN A 216 -4.51 15.08 -17.67
C ASN A 216 -5.17 14.68 -16.35
N ASN A 217 -4.41 14.19 -15.37
CA ASN A 217 -4.97 13.83 -14.06
C ASN A 217 -5.45 15.05 -13.28
N ILE A 218 -4.67 16.13 -13.24
CA ILE A 218 -5.02 17.38 -12.57
C ILE A 218 -6.21 18.04 -13.25
N ASP A 219 -6.21 18.11 -14.58
CA ASP A 219 -7.30 18.71 -15.35
C ASP A 219 -8.59 17.86 -15.27
N ARG A 220 -8.48 16.53 -15.14
CA ARG A 220 -9.63 15.66 -14.91
C ARG A 220 -10.34 15.98 -13.59
N VAL A 221 -9.61 16.31 -12.53
CA VAL A 221 -10.20 16.56 -11.19
C VAL A 221 -10.52 18.02 -10.92
N GLY A 222 -9.71 18.95 -11.44
CA GLY A 222 -9.90 20.40 -11.27
C GLY A 222 -10.62 21.08 -12.43
N GLY A 223 -10.83 20.39 -13.53
CA GLY A 223 -11.31 20.95 -14.80
C GLY A 223 -10.16 21.36 -15.70
N GLU A 224 -10.42 21.40 -17.01
CA GLU A 224 -9.43 21.72 -18.04
C GLU A 224 -8.68 23.02 -17.75
N GLY A 225 -7.34 22.99 -17.91
CA GLY A 225 -6.47 24.14 -17.66
C GLY A 225 -6.04 24.34 -16.20
N THR A 226 -6.48 23.48 -15.28
CA THR A 226 -6.10 23.57 -13.86
C THR A 226 -4.60 23.39 -13.66
N ALA A 227 -3.96 22.45 -14.38
CA ALA A 227 -2.54 22.23 -14.26
C ALA A 227 -1.71 23.48 -14.61
N ALA A 228 -2.10 24.18 -15.69
CA ALA A 228 -1.46 25.43 -16.11
C ALA A 228 -1.69 26.56 -15.10
N PHE A 229 -2.92 26.69 -14.59
CA PHE A 229 -3.26 27.67 -13.55
C PHE A 229 -2.46 27.44 -12.26
N VAL A 230 -2.34 26.19 -11.81
CA VAL A 230 -1.58 25.85 -10.59
C VAL A 230 -0.09 26.15 -10.77
N ARG A 231 0.49 25.90 -11.95
CA ARG A 231 1.87 26.32 -12.25
C ARG A 231 2.05 27.83 -12.06
N GLU A 232 1.17 28.64 -12.65
CA GLU A 232 1.24 30.11 -12.53
C GLU A 232 1.06 30.59 -11.09
N ALA A 233 0.16 29.95 -10.34
CA ALA A 233 -0.06 30.25 -8.94
C ALA A 233 1.16 29.89 -8.07
N ILE A 234 1.87 28.79 -8.39
CA ILE A 234 3.14 28.41 -7.77
C ILE A 234 4.23 29.44 -8.10
N GLU A 235 4.33 29.89 -9.35
CA GLU A 235 5.29 30.92 -9.76
C GLU A 235 5.09 32.24 -9.01
N ALA A 236 3.84 32.62 -8.74
CA ALA A 236 3.52 33.80 -7.93
C ALA A 236 3.79 33.61 -6.43
N TYR A 237 3.81 32.37 -5.93
CA TYR A 237 3.98 32.03 -4.52
C TYR A 237 5.45 31.94 -4.09
N CYS A 238 6.33 31.49 -4.99
CA CYS A 238 7.73 31.17 -4.71
C CYS A 238 8.71 32.27 -5.06
#